data_AF-A0AAU4ESN6-F1
#
_entry.id   AF-A0AAU4ESN6-F1
#
_cell.length_a   1.000
_cell.length_b   1.000
_cell.length_c   1.000
_cell.angle_alpha   90.00
_cell.angle_beta   90.00
_cell.angle_gamma   90.00
#
_symmetry.space_group_name_H-M   'P 1'
#
loop_
_entity.id
_entity.type
_entity.pdbx_description
1 polymer ?
#
loop_
_entity_poly.entity_id
_entity_poly.type
_entity_poly.pdbx_seq_one_letter_code
_entity_poly.pdbx_strand_id
1 'polypeptide(L)'
;MASLSTPASSPATSAPPSTDADGGRPRHRVDETAEESQRLIEPWRTCMKDHDADVDTQPNSIEGAEKWSADHKAAGDACRAKLPLLPWGMDRDNPAYQDNMHKWVQCMNDKGMHVVETPDNDESPWTYGSDTQPPNADKIEHDCEVSILGPSDK
;
A
#
# COMPACT_ATOMS: atom_id res chain seq x y z
N MET A 1 33.29 -22.90 51.56
CA MET A 1 32.94 -21.66 50.84
C MET A 1 32.59 -22.06 49.41
N ALA A 2 31.32 -22.03 49.02
CA ALA A 2 30.87 -22.34 47.65
C ALA A 2 29.93 -21.20 47.22
N SER A 3 30.34 -20.41 46.24
CA SER A 3 29.58 -19.28 45.74
C SER A 3 28.80 -19.71 44.49
N LEU A 4 27.48 -19.73 44.59
CA LEU A 4 26.56 -19.79 43.45
C LEU A 4 26.39 -18.37 42.91
N SER A 5 26.53 -18.18 41.60
CA SER A 5 26.23 -16.91 40.93
C SER A 5 25.55 -17.18 39.61
N THR A 6 24.27 -16.80 39.53
CA THR A 6 23.53 -16.37 38.32
C THR A 6 22.18 -15.81 38.78
N PRO A 7 21.49 -14.93 38.02
CA PRO A 7 21.91 -14.19 36.82
C PRO A 7 21.66 -12.67 36.96
N ALA A 8 22.25 -11.85 36.09
CA ALA A 8 21.71 -10.51 35.83
C ALA A 8 21.69 -10.30 34.32
N SER A 9 20.48 -10.12 33.84
CA SER A 9 20.07 -9.96 32.46
C SER A 9 20.88 -8.91 31.71
N SER A 10 21.29 -9.26 30.50
CA SER A 10 21.82 -8.33 29.51
C SER A 10 20.91 -7.10 29.38
N PRO A 11 21.45 -5.88 29.27
CA PRO A 11 20.64 -4.73 28.96
C PRO A 11 20.00 -4.95 27.59
N ALA A 12 18.68 -4.74 27.53
CA ALA A 12 17.95 -4.65 26.29
C ALA A 12 18.67 -3.65 25.39
N THR A 13 19.14 -4.13 24.23
CA THR A 13 19.54 -3.26 23.13
C THR A 13 18.32 -2.41 22.79
N SER A 14 18.38 -1.13 23.14
CA SER A 14 17.48 -0.15 22.56
C SER A 14 17.70 -0.17 21.06
N ALA A 15 16.71 -0.68 20.31
CA ALA A 15 16.65 -0.45 18.88
C ALA A 15 16.76 1.07 18.65
N PRO A 16 17.54 1.52 17.65
CA PRO A 16 17.57 2.94 17.32
C PRO A 16 16.13 3.40 16.99
N PRO A 17 15.76 4.64 17.30
CA PRO A 17 14.51 5.19 16.78
C PRO A 17 14.60 5.12 15.26
N SER A 18 13.77 4.29 14.64
CA SER A 18 13.48 4.44 13.22
C SER A 18 12.97 5.87 13.07
N THR A 19 13.76 6.72 12.43
CA THR A 19 13.25 7.95 11.85
C THR A 19 12.23 7.51 10.80
N ASP A 20 11.00 7.28 11.24
CA ASP A 20 9.88 7.00 10.35
C ASP A 20 9.71 8.25 9.50
N ALA A 21 10.33 8.26 8.32
CA ALA A 21 10.16 9.30 7.31
C ALA A 21 8.67 9.49 6.96
N ASP A 22 7.87 8.45 7.19
CA ASP A 22 6.44 8.41 6.97
C ASP A 22 5.60 8.94 8.16
N GLY A 23 6.22 9.38 9.26
CA GLY A 23 5.53 9.93 10.42
C GLY A 23 4.71 8.90 11.22
N GLY A 24 5.06 7.61 11.12
CA GLY A 24 4.38 6.52 11.82
C GLY A 24 3.01 6.16 11.25
N ARG A 25 2.70 6.61 10.02
CA ARG A 25 1.45 6.25 9.33
C ARG A 25 1.39 4.75 9.10
N PRO A 26 0.25 4.09 9.38
CA PRO A 26 0.12 2.66 9.11
C PRO A 26 0.16 2.41 7.60
N ARG A 27 0.58 1.20 7.21
CA ARG A 27 0.71 0.82 5.81
C ARG A 27 -0.38 -0.18 5.42
N HIS A 28 -0.98 0.02 4.26
CA HIS A 28 -1.89 -0.90 3.62
C HIS A 28 -1.18 -2.23 3.32
N ARG A 29 -1.86 -3.36 3.53
CA ARG A 29 -1.37 -4.67 3.10
C ARG A 29 -2.25 -5.17 1.96
N VAL A 30 -1.64 -5.79 0.95
CA VAL A 30 -2.38 -6.34 -0.21
C VAL A 30 -3.25 -7.55 0.15
N ASP A 31 -2.95 -8.24 1.26
CA ASP A 31 -3.67 -9.43 1.73
C ASP A 31 -4.77 -9.11 2.76
N GLU A 32 -4.97 -7.83 3.09
CA GLU A 32 -5.99 -7.45 4.05
C GLU A 32 -7.40 -7.59 3.47
N THR A 33 -8.38 -7.89 4.33
CA THR A 33 -9.76 -7.96 3.86
C THR A 33 -10.30 -6.56 3.55
N ALA A 34 -11.38 -6.48 2.76
CA ALA A 34 -12.04 -5.22 2.47
C ALA A 34 -12.44 -4.48 3.76
N GLU A 35 -12.89 -5.19 4.80
CA GLU A 35 -13.24 -4.61 6.10
C GLU A 35 -12.02 -4.10 6.86
N GLU A 36 -10.87 -4.76 6.76
CA GLU A 36 -9.61 -4.29 7.34
C GLU A 36 -9.17 -3.00 6.65
N SER A 37 -9.26 -2.94 5.33
CA SER A 37 -8.94 -1.76 4.54
C SER A 37 -9.84 -0.57 4.86
N GLN A 38 -11.14 -0.82 4.98
CA GLN A 38 -12.09 0.22 5.40
C GLN A 38 -11.76 0.77 6.78
N ARG A 39 -11.46 -0.10 7.76
CA ARG A 39 -11.06 0.35 9.10
C ARG A 39 -9.77 1.16 9.09
N LEU A 40 -8.84 0.79 8.21
CA LEU A 40 -7.55 1.45 8.07
C LEU A 40 -7.70 2.87 7.51
N ILE A 41 -8.58 3.06 6.52
CA ILE A 41 -8.78 4.36 5.85
C ILE A 41 -9.81 5.27 6.55
N GLU A 42 -10.70 4.73 7.38
CA GLU A 42 -11.80 5.48 8.02
C GLU A 42 -11.36 6.76 8.78
N PRO A 43 -10.22 6.78 9.52
CA PRO A 43 -9.75 8.00 10.18
C PRO A 43 -9.42 9.13 9.19
N TRP A 44 -8.90 8.79 8.02
CA TRP A 44 -8.67 9.78 6.95
C TRP A 44 -9.99 10.26 6.36
N ARG A 45 -10.94 9.36 6.08
CA ARG A 45 -12.26 9.72 5.53
C ARG A 45 -13.00 10.69 6.45
N THR A 46 -13.01 10.41 7.75
CA THR A 46 -13.61 11.30 8.76
C THR A 46 -12.94 12.68 8.75
N CYS A 47 -11.61 12.72 8.73
CA CYS A 47 -10.87 13.97 8.66
C CYS A 47 -11.21 14.78 7.40
N MET A 48 -11.24 14.13 6.22
CA MET A 48 -11.58 14.80 4.97
C MET A 48 -12.98 15.42 5.03
N LYS A 49 -13.95 14.71 5.61
CA LYS A 49 -15.32 15.22 5.82
C LYS A 49 -15.36 16.44 6.75
N ASP A 50 -14.61 16.42 7.85
CA ASP A 50 -14.50 17.56 8.78
C ASP A 50 -13.86 18.80 8.13
N HIS A 51 -13.16 18.60 7.01
CA HIS A 51 -12.55 19.65 6.18
C HIS A 51 -13.30 19.91 4.86
N ASP A 52 -14.60 19.61 4.82
CA ASP A 52 -15.51 19.86 3.69
C ASP A 52 -15.10 19.18 2.36
N ALA A 53 -14.33 18.07 2.43
CA ALA A 53 -13.84 17.30 1.29
C ALA A 53 -14.39 15.86 1.27
N ASP A 54 -15.72 15.74 1.33
CA ASP A 54 -16.43 14.47 1.48
C ASP A 54 -16.08 13.44 0.38
N VAL A 55 -15.83 12.20 0.81
CA VAL A 55 -15.37 11.05 0.01
C VAL A 55 -16.52 10.12 -0.40
N ASP A 56 -17.78 10.53 -0.18
CA ASP A 56 -18.98 9.77 -0.54
C ASP A 56 -19.13 9.50 -2.05
N THR A 57 -18.30 10.14 -2.90
CA THR A 57 -18.32 9.95 -4.36
C THR A 57 -17.14 9.14 -4.91
N GLN A 58 -15.96 9.17 -4.27
CA GLN A 58 -14.74 8.35 -4.45
C GLN A 58 -13.79 8.69 -3.27
N PRO A 59 -12.78 7.89 -2.87
CA PRO A 59 -12.35 6.55 -3.32
C PRO A 59 -12.40 5.47 -2.22
N ASN A 60 -12.60 4.22 -2.63
CA ASN A 60 -12.59 3.03 -1.74
C ASN A 60 -11.19 2.37 -1.64
N SER A 61 -10.14 3.03 -2.15
CA SER A 61 -8.75 2.56 -2.12
C SER A 61 -7.81 3.64 -1.57
N ILE A 62 -6.66 3.21 -1.05
CA ILE A 62 -5.62 4.11 -0.54
C ILE A 62 -5.01 4.96 -1.66
N GLU A 63 -4.81 4.38 -2.85
CA GLU A 63 -4.30 5.11 -4.02
C GLU A 63 -5.26 6.20 -4.48
N GLY A 64 -6.56 5.89 -4.54
CA GLY A 64 -7.55 6.91 -4.82
C GLY A 64 -7.53 8.02 -3.75
N ALA A 65 -7.29 7.67 -2.48
CA ALA A 65 -7.28 8.63 -1.39
C ALA A 65 -6.05 9.57 -1.42
N GLU A 66 -4.90 9.09 -1.90
CA GLU A 66 -3.76 9.93 -2.26
C GLU A 66 -4.15 10.96 -3.32
N LYS A 67 -4.78 10.51 -4.42
CA LYS A 67 -5.27 11.41 -5.48
C LYS A 67 -6.30 12.41 -4.96
N TRP A 68 -7.28 11.96 -4.18
CA TRP A 68 -8.32 12.82 -3.62
C TRP A 68 -7.73 13.89 -2.69
N SER A 69 -6.73 13.52 -1.89
CA SER A 69 -6.00 14.45 -1.03
C SER A 69 -5.24 15.52 -1.84
N ALA A 70 -4.68 15.15 -2.99
CA ALA A 70 -4.03 16.09 -3.90
C ALA A 70 -5.04 17.07 -4.53
N ASP A 71 -6.20 16.57 -4.96
CA ASP A 71 -7.28 17.37 -5.55
C ASP A 71 -7.91 18.33 -4.51
N HIS A 72 -7.91 17.95 -3.23
CA HIS A 72 -8.42 18.73 -2.09
C HIS A 72 -7.29 19.19 -1.17
N LYS A 73 -6.28 19.87 -1.73
CA LYS A 73 -4.99 20.13 -1.07
C LYS A 73 -5.08 20.58 0.40
N ALA A 74 -5.96 21.51 0.75
CA ALA A 74 -6.06 22.02 2.13
C ALA A 74 -6.50 20.92 3.12
N ALA A 75 -7.51 20.12 2.75
CA ALA A 75 -7.96 18.98 3.53
C ALA A 75 -6.90 17.86 3.49
N GLY A 76 -6.33 17.59 2.32
CA GLY A 76 -5.27 16.59 2.14
C GLY A 76 -4.04 16.86 3.02
N ASP A 77 -3.56 18.11 3.07
CA ASP A 77 -2.45 18.52 3.93
C ASP A 77 -2.81 18.33 5.42
N ALA A 78 -4.03 18.71 5.84
CA ALA A 78 -4.50 18.57 7.22
C ALA A 78 -4.67 17.10 7.64
N CYS A 79 -5.10 16.25 6.70
CA CYS A 79 -5.42 14.85 6.93
C CYS A 79 -4.29 13.88 6.56
N ARG A 80 -3.14 14.38 6.07
CA ARG A 80 -2.01 13.56 5.59
C ARG A 80 -1.54 12.53 6.59
N ALA A 81 -1.48 12.89 7.87
CA ALA A 81 -1.07 12.01 8.95
C ALA A 81 -2.07 10.86 9.24
N LYS A 82 -3.28 10.93 8.68
CA LYS A 82 -4.32 9.90 8.80
C LYS A 82 -4.42 9.01 7.57
N LEU A 83 -3.88 9.43 6.42
CA LEU A 83 -3.87 8.66 5.20
C LEU A 83 -2.85 7.51 5.32
N PRO A 84 -3.29 6.24 5.29
CA PRO A 84 -2.38 5.12 5.28
C PRO A 84 -1.44 5.16 4.07
N LEU A 85 -0.27 4.56 4.20
CA LEU A 85 0.66 4.41 3.09
C LEU A 85 0.18 3.31 2.14
N LEU A 86 0.52 3.44 0.86
CA LEU A 86 0.38 2.36 -0.12
C LEU A 86 1.10 1.08 0.33
N PRO A 87 0.75 -0.11 -0.17
CA PRO A 87 1.53 -1.32 0.06
C PRO A 87 2.97 -1.11 -0.39
N TRP A 88 3.94 -1.66 0.34
CA TRP A 88 5.35 -1.42 0.02
C TRP A 88 5.72 -1.90 -1.39
N GLY A 89 5.12 -3.00 -1.86
CA GLY A 89 5.32 -3.48 -3.23
C GLY A 89 4.87 -2.52 -4.33
N MET A 90 3.94 -1.60 -4.02
CA MET A 90 3.38 -0.58 -4.92
C MET A 90 3.91 0.83 -4.64
N ASP A 91 4.72 1.00 -3.61
CA ASP A 91 5.24 2.31 -3.23
C ASP A 91 6.34 2.71 -4.20
N ARG A 92 6.24 3.90 -4.81
CA ARG A 92 7.27 4.41 -5.74
C ARG A 92 8.61 4.69 -5.06
N ASP A 93 8.61 4.88 -3.73
CA ASP A 93 9.84 5.02 -2.95
C ASP A 93 10.53 3.67 -2.67
N ASN A 94 9.87 2.54 -2.98
CA ASN A 94 10.50 1.23 -2.93
C ASN A 94 11.50 1.08 -4.10
N PRO A 95 12.79 0.81 -3.85
CA PRO A 95 13.76 0.56 -4.92
C PRO A 95 13.39 -0.61 -5.84
N ALA A 96 12.59 -1.55 -5.35
CA ALA A 96 12.07 -2.68 -6.12
C ALA A 96 10.79 -2.37 -6.90
N TYR A 97 10.23 -1.15 -6.81
CA TYR A 97 8.95 -0.78 -7.43
C TYR A 97 8.87 -1.18 -8.90
N GLN A 98 9.85 -0.78 -9.72
CA GLN A 98 9.83 -1.06 -11.16
C GLN A 98 9.87 -2.57 -11.46
N ASP A 99 10.70 -3.32 -10.74
CA ASP A 99 10.81 -4.78 -10.88
C ASP A 99 9.53 -5.49 -10.41
N ASN A 100 8.90 -4.99 -9.36
CA ASN A 100 7.62 -5.48 -8.86
C ASN A 100 6.49 -5.25 -9.87
N MET A 101 6.41 -4.06 -10.49
CA MET A 101 5.40 -3.76 -11.52
C MET A 101 5.58 -4.66 -12.74
N HIS A 102 6.83 -4.86 -13.18
CA HIS A 102 7.16 -5.77 -14.27
C HIS A 102 6.72 -7.21 -13.97
N LYS A 103 7.07 -7.74 -12.79
CA LYS A 103 6.68 -9.08 -12.36
C LYS A 103 5.18 -9.26 -12.21
N TRP A 104 4.47 -8.22 -11.76
CA TRP A 104 3.02 -8.23 -11.65
C TRP A 104 2.36 -8.35 -13.02
N VAL A 105 2.80 -7.54 -13.99
CA VAL A 105 2.33 -7.61 -15.38
C VAL A 105 2.66 -8.95 -16.03
N GLN A 106 3.86 -9.49 -15.81
CA GLN A 106 4.22 -10.83 -16.29
C GLN A 106 3.30 -11.90 -15.72
N CYS A 107 3.03 -11.89 -14.41
CA CYS A 107 2.13 -12.85 -13.77
C CYS A 107 0.72 -12.83 -14.38
N MET A 108 0.18 -11.63 -14.64
CA MET A 108 -1.14 -11.49 -15.26
C MET A 108 -1.16 -12.02 -16.70
N ASN A 109 -0.15 -11.68 -17.50
CA ASN A 109 -0.02 -12.17 -18.87
C ASN A 109 0.16 -13.70 -18.93
N ASP A 110 0.97 -14.28 -18.05
CA ASP A 110 1.17 -15.74 -17.96
C ASP A 110 -0.12 -16.50 -17.61
N LYS A 111 -1.05 -15.84 -16.92
CA LYS A 111 -2.38 -16.38 -16.57
C LYS A 111 -3.46 -16.06 -17.61
N GLY A 112 -3.09 -15.45 -18.74
CA GLY A 112 -3.94 -15.26 -19.90
C GLY A 112 -4.69 -13.92 -19.93
N MET A 113 -4.38 -12.98 -19.04
CA MET A 113 -4.76 -11.58 -19.27
C MET A 113 -3.91 -10.99 -20.40
N HIS A 114 -4.39 -9.92 -21.01
CA HIS A 114 -3.60 -9.15 -21.97
C HIS A 114 -3.44 -7.73 -21.42
N VAL A 115 -2.28 -7.49 -20.81
CA VAL A 115 -1.94 -6.23 -20.14
C VAL A 115 -0.56 -5.74 -20.59
N VAL A 116 -0.40 -4.43 -20.65
CA VAL A 116 0.82 -3.75 -21.10
C VAL A 116 1.29 -2.81 -20.01
N GLU A 117 2.58 -2.82 -19.71
CA GLU A 117 3.20 -1.87 -18.76
C GLU A 117 3.08 -0.43 -19.25
N THR A 118 2.81 0.47 -18.32
CA THR A 118 2.75 1.92 -18.54
C THR A 118 3.67 2.63 -17.55
N PRO A 119 5.00 2.47 -17.66
CA PRO A 119 5.96 2.99 -16.68
C PRO A 119 5.95 4.51 -16.57
N ASP A 120 5.53 5.21 -17.62
CA ASP A 120 5.42 6.66 -17.68
C ASP A 120 4.01 7.19 -17.28
N ASN A 121 3.09 6.31 -16.88
CA ASN A 121 1.75 6.69 -16.45
C ASN A 121 1.68 6.78 -14.92
N ASP A 122 1.20 7.93 -14.43
CA ASP A 122 1.01 8.18 -13.01
C ASP A 122 -0.29 7.58 -12.46
N GLU A 123 -1.25 7.25 -13.33
CA GLU A 123 -2.56 6.71 -12.96
C GLU A 123 -2.55 5.20 -12.71
N SER A 124 -1.70 4.46 -13.41
CA SER A 124 -1.57 3.02 -13.25
C SER A 124 -0.23 2.54 -13.84
N PRO A 125 0.43 1.56 -13.21
CA PRO A 125 1.65 0.93 -13.74
C PRO A 125 1.40 0.03 -14.97
N TRP A 126 0.14 -0.28 -15.30
CA TRP A 126 -0.22 -1.05 -16.50
C TRP A 126 -1.63 -0.70 -17.02
N THR A 127 -1.93 -1.12 -18.26
CA THR A 127 -3.26 -0.99 -18.88
C THR A 127 -3.65 -2.25 -19.66
N TYR A 128 -4.92 -2.43 -19.99
CA TYR A 128 -5.37 -3.52 -20.85
C TYR A 128 -4.85 -3.33 -22.29
N GLY A 129 -4.20 -4.36 -22.83
CA GLY A 129 -3.76 -4.42 -24.23
C GLY A 129 -4.84 -4.94 -25.20
N SER A 130 -6.01 -5.33 -24.69
CA SER A 130 -7.12 -5.89 -25.44
C SER A 130 -8.45 -5.66 -24.73
N ASP A 131 -9.49 -5.40 -25.51
CA ASP A 131 -10.88 -5.29 -25.04
C ASP A 131 -11.44 -6.63 -24.54
N THR A 132 -10.79 -7.74 -24.89
CA THR A 132 -11.15 -9.09 -24.43
C THR A 132 -10.16 -9.56 -23.38
N GLN A 133 -10.68 -9.82 -22.18
CA GLN A 133 -9.96 -10.40 -21.04
C GLN A 133 -10.61 -11.73 -20.64
N PRO A 134 -9.90 -12.61 -19.92
CA PRO A 134 -10.52 -13.82 -19.37
C PRO A 134 -11.66 -13.46 -18.39
N PRO A 135 -12.70 -14.30 -18.25
CA PRO A 135 -13.85 -14.01 -17.38
C PRO A 135 -13.51 -13.92 -15.88
N ASN A 136 -12.31 -14.35 -15.49
CA ASN A 136 -11.78 -14.29 -14.13
C ASN A 136 -10.62 -13.30 -13.99
N ALA A 137 -10.56 -12.26 -14.83
CA ALA A 137 -9.51 -11.23 -14.82
C ALA A 137 -9.27 -10.64 -13.43
N ASP A 138 -10.32 -10.17 -12.74
CA ASP A 138 -10.21 -9.58 -11.39
C ASP A 138 -9.54 -10.53 -10.39
N LYS A 139 -9.85 -11.83 -10.48
CA LYS A 139 -9.23 -12.84 -9.63
C LYS A 139 -7.75 -13.04 -9.98
N ILE A 140 -7.42 -13.05 -11.27
CA ILE A 140 -6.04 -13.20 -11.74
C ILE A 140 -5.20 -12.02 -11.26
N GLU A 141 -5.71 -10.81 -11.43
CA GLU A 141 -5.08 -9.57 -11.00
C GLU A 141 -4.78 -9.59 -9.50
N HIS A 142 -5.80 -9.85 -8.68
CA HIS A 142 -5.67 -9.92 -7.22
C HIS A 142 -4.72 -11.04 -6.77
N ASP A 143 -4.83 -12.25 -7.32
CA ASP A 143 -3.93 -13.36 -6.99
C ASP A 143 -2.46 -12.98 -7.31
N CYS A 144 -2.22 -12.31 -8.45
CA CYS A 144 -0.91 -11.86 -8.85
C CYS A 144 -0.39 -10.72 -7.97
N GLU A 145 -1.23 -9.73 -7.67
CA GLU A 145 -0.93 -8.63 -6.75
C GLU A 145 -0.48 -9.17 -5.39
N VAL A 146 -1.28 -10.06 -4.78
CA VAL A 146 -0.95 -10.66 -3.49
C VAL A 146 0.37 -11.42 -3.56
N SER A 147 0.61 -12.18 -4.63
CA SER A 147 1.82 -13.01 -4.76
C SER A 147 3.11 -12.23 -5.01
N ILE A 148 3.03 -11.11 -5.74
CA ILE A 148 4.21 -10.33 -6.16
C ILE A 148 4.43 -9.14 -5.22
N LEU A 149 3.37 -8.41 -4.88
CA LEU A 149 3.43 -7.12 -4.19
C LEU A 149 3.26 -7.28 -2.66
N GLY A 150 2.71 -8.40 -2.20
CA GLY A 150 2.48 -8.69 -0.79
C GLY A 150 3.71 -9.08 0.03
N PRO A 151 4.59 -9.97 -0.45
CA PRO A 151 5.82 -10.34 0.25
C PRO A 151 6.88 -9.24 0.28
N SER A 152 6.57 -8.04 -0.25
CA SER A 152 7.51 -6.93 -0.28
C SER A 152 7.70 -6.41 1.14
N ASP A 153 8.66 -6.98 1.86
CA ASP A 153 9.13 -6.51 3.16
C ASP A 153 9.70 -5.09 3.02
N LYS A 154 9.36 -4.22 3.99
CA LYS A 154 9.96 -2.90 4.18
C LYS A 154 11.33 -3.00 4.84
#